data_AF-A0A4Y9R8H6-F1
#
_entry.id   AF-A0A4Y9R8H6-F1
#
_cell.length_a   1.000
_cell.length_b   1.000
_cell.length_c   1.000
_cell.angle_alpha   90.00
_cell.angle_beta   90.00
_cell.angle_gamma   90.00
#
_symmetry.space_group_name_H-M   'P 1'
#
loop_
_entity.id
_entity.type
_entity.pdbx_description
1 polymer ?
#
loop_
_entity_poly.entity_id
_entity_poly.type
_entity_poly.pdbx_seq_one_letter_code
_entity_poly.pdbx_strand_id
1 'polypeptide(L)'
;METVLASVCRQVSLPVREASEIAAARRAANELAKDHGLDETACGRVALVVMEAATNIVKHAGQGEMLLRRVTAGGVPGVEVIALDAGPGMADLAGSARDGTSTAGSYGVGLGAMQRVADEIDIYTYPGKGTAIWMTVWQRTPPPASWQIGAACVALPGETACGDSWGVCTEPGSFVVLVADGLGHGPVAAEAAEAATAALVARPALPPGALMQDVQAALRSTRGAAVAIAAIDATTETGRFAGIGNIAASVIEDGQRRQLVSHNGIVGSNMRKVQEMPLAWSERALLLLHSDGLGTRWSLDAYPGLESCHAGLIAAVLYRDFARRRDDVTVLVVRAQQGGAS
;
A
#
# COMPACT_ATOMS: atom_id res chain seq x y z
N MET A 1 -0.13 5.27 -23.21
CA MET A 1 -1.37 5.47 -22.43
C MET A 1 -1.02 5.09 -21.02
N GLU A 2 -0.98 6.11 -20.16
CA GLU A 2 -0.45 6.11 -18.81
C GLU A 2 -1.04 5.01 -17.92
N THR A 3 -0.19 4.41 -17.08
CA THR A 3 -0.65 3.83 -15.81
C THR A 3 -0.51 4.93 -14.76
N VAL A 4 -1.44 5.87 -14.81
CA VAL A 4 -1.69 6.74 -13.69
C VAL A 4 -2.45 5.89 -12.66
N LEU A 5 -1.75 5.45 -11.60
CA LEU A 5 -2.41 5.04 -10.36
C LEU A 5 -2.77 6.33 -9.60
N ALA A 6 -3.69 7.11 -10.17
CA ALA A 6 -4.18 8.35 -9.58
C ALA A 6 -5.16 8.05 -8.45
N SER A 7 -4.68 8.29 -7.23
CA SER A 7 -5.25 9.33 -6.36
C SER A 7 -6.41 9.02 -5.41
N VAL A 8 -7.06 7.85 -5.36
CA VAL A 8 -8.23 7.73 -4.44
C VAL A 8 -8.43 6.37 -3.75
N CYS A 9 -7.46 5.47 -3.79
CA CYS A 9 -7.67 4.12 -3.27
C CYS A 9 -7.17 3.97 -1.84
N ARG A 10 -7.83 4.69 -0.92
CA ARG A 10 -7.74 4.41 0.52
C ARG A 10 -8.23 3.00 0.80
N GLN A 11 -7.66 2.38 1.83
CA GLN A 11 -8.14 1.08 2.26
C GLN A 11 -9.29 1.26 3.24
N VAL A 12 -10.32 0.43 3.06
CA VAL A 12 -11.26 0.12 4.11
C VAL A 12 -10.60 -0.92 5.00
N SER A 13 -10.37 -0.58 6.27
CA SER A 13 -9.91 -1.51 7.30
C SER A 13 -11.11 -2.14 7.99
N LEU A 14 -11.09 -3.48 8.10
CA LEU A 14 -12.14 -4.27 8.71
C LEU A 14 -11.53 -5.22 9.74
N PRO A 15 -11.92 -5.16 11.02
CA PRO A 15 -11.49 -6.15 12.00
C PRO A 15 -12.08 -7.52 11.65
N VAL A 16 -11.32 -8.58 11.95
CA VAL A 16 -11.75 -9.97 11.78
C VAL A 16 -11.41 -10.75 13.05
N ARG A 17 -12.38 -10.88 13.94
CA ARG A 17 -12.27 -11.49 15.28
C ARG A 17 -13.28 -12.61 15.46
N GLU A 18 -14.44 -12.50 14.81
CA GLU A 18 -15.52 -13.48 14.90
C GLU A 18 -16.27 -13.70 13.58
N ALA A 19 -17.13 -14.72 13.55
CA ALA A 19 -17.84 -15.14 12.34
C ALA A 19 -18.76 -14.05 11.74
N SER A 20 -19.32 -13.17 12.58
CA SER A 20 -20.18 -12.07 12.12
C SER A 20 -19.40 -11.08 11.24
N GLU A 21 -18.11 -10.88 11.55
CA GLU A 21 -17.21 -9.97 10.85
C GLU A 21 -16.70 -10.54 9.54
N ILE A 22 -16.60 -11.87 9.40
CA ILE A 22 -16.37 -12.53 8.11
C ILE A 22 -17.47 -12.14 7.11
N ALA A 23 -18.73 -12.20 7.55
CA ALA A 23 -19.85 -11.81 6.72
C ALA A 23 -19.87 -10.30 6.41
N ALA A 24 -19.47 -9.46 7.36
CA ALA A 24 -19.33 -8.02 7.15
C ALA A 24 -18.25 -7.70 6.11
N ALA A 25 -17.09 -8.34 6.20
CA ALA A 25 -16.02 -8.14 5.26
C ALA A 25 -16.36 -8.59 3.84
N ARG A 26 -17.05 -9.72 3.69
CA ARG A 26 -17.57 -10.16 2.39
C ARG A 26 -18.52 -9.14 1.78
N ARG A 27 -19.41 -8.53 2.59
CA ARG A 27 -20.34 -7.49 2.10
C ARG A 27 -19.58 -6.25 1.64
N ALA A 28 -18.68 -5.74 2.46
CA ALA A 28 -17.84 -4.59 2.13
C ALA A 28 -17.02 -4.83 0.85
N ALA A 29 -16.44 -6.01 0.68
CA ALA A 29 -15.68 -6.36 -0.52
C ALA A 29 -16.56 -6.42 -1.78
N ASN A 30 -17.78 -6.97 -1.67
CA ASN A 30 -18.75 -6.99 -2.77
C ASN A 30 -19.25 -5.59 -3.14
N GLU A 31 -19.53 -4.74 -2.15
CA GLU A 31 -19.92 -3.33 -2.38
C GLU A 31 -18.78 -2.59 -3.07
N LEU A 32 -17.55 -2.72 -2.55
CA LEU A 32 -16.36 -2.11 -3.13
C LEU A 32 -16.12 -2.54 -4.59
N ALA A 33 -16.30 -3.83 -4.88
CA ALA A 33 -16.14 -4.39 -6.23
C ALA A 33 -17.21 -3.86 -7.19
N LYS A 34 -18.49 -3.88 -6.78
CA LYS A 34 -19.61 -3.40 -7.60
C LYS A 34 -19.50 -1.91 -7.91
N ASP A 35 -19.19 -1.10 -6.91
CA ASP A 35 -19.02 0.34 -7.07
C ASP A 35 -17.83 0.70 -7.97
N HIS A 36 -16.84 -0.19 -8.07
CA HIS A 36 -15.68 -0.06 -8.97
C HIS A 36 -15.94 -0.60 -10.38
N GLY A 37 -17.15 -1.13 -10.64
CA GLY A 37 -17.57 -1.60 -11.96
C GLY A 37 -17.17 -3.04 -12.31
N LEU A 38 -16.79 -3.85 -11.34
CA LEU A 38 -16.56 -5.29 -11.57
C LEU A 38 -17.88 -5.99 -11.91
N ASP A 39 -17.82 -6.96 -12.82
CA ASP A 39 -18.98 -7.81 -13.13
C ASP A 39 -19.29 -8.82 -12.01
N GLU A 40 -20.42 -9.53 -12.15
CA GLU A 40 -20.88 -10.51 -11.16
C GLU A 40 -19.87 -11.63 -10.91
N THR A 41 -19.13 -12.05 -11.95
CA THR A 41 -18.13 -13.12 -11.83
C THR A 41 -16.94 -12.63 -11.01
N ALA A 42 -16.41 -11.46 -11.34
CA ALA A 42 -15.30 -10.85 -10.61
C ALA A 42 -15.69 -10.50 -9.16
N CYS A 43 -16.92 -10.00 -8.92
CA CYS A 43 -17.44 -9.81 -7.56
C CYS A 43 -17.49 -11.13 -6.78
N GLY A 44 -17.95 -12.22 -7.39
CA GLY A 44 -17.96 -13.56 -6.78
C GLY A 44 -16.56 -14.05 -6.40
N ARG A 45 -15.56 -13.81 -7.26
CA ARG A 45 -14.14 -14.13 -6.98
C ARG A 45 -13.60 -13.33 -5.79
N VAL A 46 -13.85 -12.01 -5.75
CA VAL A 46 -13.49 -11.13 -4.62
C VAL A 46 -14.12 -11.64 -3.32
N ALA A 47 -15.42 -11.95 -3.33
CA ALA A 47 -16.12 -12.45 -2.15
C ALA A 47 -15.54 -13.77 -1.64
N LEU A 48 -15.13 -14.67 -2.55
CA LEU A 48 -14.53 -15.95 -2.20
C LEU A 48 -13.18 -15.75 -1.50
N VAL A 49 -12.25 -14.99 -2.11
CA VAL A 49 -10.91 -14.80 -1.51
C VAL A 49 -10.98 -14.11 -0.15
N VAL A 50 -11.90 -13.15 0.01
CA VAL A 50 -12.13 -12.47 1.29
C VAL A 50 -12.70 -13.41 2.35
N MET A 51 -13.66 -14.28 1.99
CA MET A 51 -14.20 -15.26 2.94
C MET A 51 -13.16 -16.27 3.40
N GLU A 52 -12.37 -16.82 2.47
CA GLU A 52 -11.33 -17.81 2.81
C GLU A 52 -10.24 -17.18 3.68
N ALA A 53 -9.77 -15.98 3.34
CA ALA A 53 -8.76 -15.26 4.12
C ALA A 53 -9.27 -14.91 5.53
N ALA A 54 -10.48 -14.35 5.64
CA ALA A 54 -11.07 -14.02 6.93
C ALA A 54 -11.35 -15.26 7.80
N THR A 55 -11.78 -16.36 7.17
CA THR A 55 -11.98 -17.64 7.86
C THR A 55 -10.66 -18.19 8.38
N ASN A 56 -9.58 -18.08 7.61
CA ASN A 56 -8.25 -18.49 8.04
C ASN A 56 -7.76 -17.66 9.24
N ILE A 57 -7.99 -16.34 9.23
CA ILE A 57 -7.67 -15.47 10.37
C ILE A 57 -8.37 -15.97 11.64
N VAL A 58 -9.70 -16.13 11.62
CA VAL A 58 -10.46 -16.54 12.82
C VAL A 58 -10.06 -17.93 13.29
N LYS A 59 -9.90 -18.89 12.39
CA LYS A 59 -9.61 -20.29 12.75
C LYS A 59 -8.21 -20.49 13.31
N HIS A 60 -7.23 -19.74 12.79
CA HIS A 60 -5.82 -20.09 13.01
C HIS A 60 -5.02 -19.03 13.75
N ALA A 61 -5.42 -17.77 13.66
CA ALA A 61 -4.81 -16.66 14.40
C ALA A 61 -5.71 -16.12 15.51
N GLY A 62 -6.99 -16.48 15.51
CA GLY A 62 -8.02 -16.00 16.45
C GLY A 62 -8.52 -14.60 16.13
N GLN A 63 -7.65 -13.70 15.70
CA GLN A 63 -8.02 -12.35 15.26
C GLN A 63 -7.05 -11.79 14.23
N GLY A 64 -7.51 -10.78 13.51
CA GLY A 64 -6.73 -10.06 12.51
C GLY A 64 -7.52 -8.90 11.91
N GLU A 65 -7.06 -8.47 10.75
CA GLU A 65 -7.54 -7.29 10.05
C GLU A 65 -7.51 -7.55 8.54
N MET A 66 -8.49 -7.01 7.82
CA MET A 66 -8.47 -6.99 6.37
C MET A 66 -8.50 -5.57 5.84
N LEU A 67 -7.61 -5.30 4.87
CA LEU A 67 -7.56 -4.04 4.14
C LEU A 67 -8.05 -4.29 2.72
N LEU A 68 -9.06 -3.53 2.30
CA LEU A 68 -9.65 -3.64 0.97
C LEU A 68 -9.52 -2.30 0.25
N ARG A 69 -9.02 -2.31 -0.99
CA ARG A 69 -9.03 -1.10 -1.84
C ARG A 69 -9.34 -1.43 -3.29
N ARG A 70 -9.85 -0.43 -3.99
CA ARG A 70 -9.97 -0.45 -5.44
C ARG A 70 -8.56 -0.32 -6.03
N VAL A 71 -8.33 -0.94 -7.18
CA VAL A 71 -7.10 -0.77 -7.96
C VAL A 71 -7.46 -0.70 -9.44
N THR A 72 -6.67 0.03 -10.22
CA THR A 72 -6.85 0.14 -11.67
C THR A 72 -5.50 0.03 -12.37
N ALA A 73 -5.36 -0.90 -13.30
CA ALA A 73 -4.14 -1.07 -14.10
C ALA A 73 -4.49 -1.07 -15.59
N GLY A 74 -3.93 -0.13 -16.36
CA GLY A 74 -4.23 0.01 -17.79
C GLY A 74 -5.74 0.18 -18.10
N GLY A 75 -6.47 0.85 -17.22
CA GLY A 75 -7.93 1.02 -17.33
C GLY A 75 -8.75 -0.22 -16.96
N VAL A 76 -8.11 -1.28 -16.45
CA VAL A 76 -8.81 -2.47 -15.94
C VAL A 76 -9.05 -2.31 -14.44
N PRO A 77 -10.30 -2.36 -13.97
CA PRO A 77 -10.60 -2.29 -12.55
C PRO A 77 -10.33 -3.63 -11.86
N GLY A 78 -9.92 -3.56 -10.60
CA GLY A 78 -9.72 -4.70 -9.71
C GLY A 78 -9.90 -4.31 -8.24
N VAL A 79 -9.83 -5.31 -7.37
CA VAL A 79 -9.85 -5.14 -5.92
C VAL A 79 -8.61 -5.80 -5.34
N GLU A 80 -7.86 -5.02 -4.58
CA GLU A 80 -6.79 -5.54 -3.73
C GLU A 80 -7.35 -5.93 -2.37
N VAL A 81 -6.94 -7.10 -1.91
CA VAL A 81 -7.31 -7.67 -0.61
C VAL A 81 -6.01 -7.97 0.13
N ILE A 82 -5.88 -7.39 1.33
CA ILE A 82 -4.80 -7.72 2.25
C ILE A 82 -5.39 -8.29 3.52
N ALA A 83 -5.00 -9.51 3.87
CA ALA A 83 -5.36 -10.15 5.13
C ALA A 83 -4.16 -10.20 6.06
N LEU A 84 -4.33 -9.73 7.30
CA LEU A 84 -3.27 -9.54 8.27
C LEU A 84 -3.66 -10.20 9.59
N ASP A 85 -2.77 -11.03 10.11
CA ASP A 85 -2.84 -11.52 11.49
C ASP A 85 -1.49 -11.44 12.19
N ALA A 86 -1.52 -11.41 13.52
CA ALA A 86 -0.36 -11.49 14.40
C ALA A 86 -0.34 -12.83 15.15
N GLY A 87 -0.87 -13.89 14.51
CA GLY A 87 -0.95 -15.23 15.06
C GLY A 87 0.40 -15.95 15.08
N PRO A 88 0.40 -17.29 15.20
CA PRO A 88 1.63 -18.07 15.32
C PRO A 88 2.52 -18.04 14.07
N GLY A 89 1.97 -17.70 12.90
CA GLY A 89 2.65 -17.84 11.61
C GLY A 89 2.86 -19.30 11.20
N MET A 90 3.48 -19.53 10.04
CA MET A 90 3.76 -20.86 9.49
C MET A 90 5.26 -21.07 9.30
N ALA A 91 5.76 -22.27 9.59
CA ALA A 91 7.16 -22.64 9.38
C ALA A 91 7.45 -23.15 7.96
N ASP A 92 6.49 -23.86 7.34
CA ASP A 92 6.57 -24.35 5.97
C ASP A 92 5.30 -24.00 5.19
N LEU A 93 5.37 -22.91 4.43
CA LEU A 93 4.27 -22.45 3.58
C LEU A 93 3.98 -23.46 2.45
N ALA A 94 5.02 -24.05 1.86
CA ALA A 94 4.89 -24.97 0.73
C ALA A 94 4.33 -26.34 1.16
N GLY A 95 4.67 -26.81 2.36
CA GLY A 95 4.04 -27.97 2.99
C GLY A 95 2.58 -27.69 3.33
N SER A 96 2.27 -26.52 3.91
CA SER A 96 0.90 -26.13 4.30
C SER A 96 -0.06 -26.03 3.11
N ALA A 97 0.44 -25.68 1.91
CA ALA A 97 -0.35 -25.67 0.68
C ALA A 97 -0.57 -27.07 0.06
N ARG A 98 0.37 -28.01 0.27
CA ARG A 98 0.32 -29.38 -0.27
C ARG A 98 -0.46 -30.36 0.61
N ASP A 99 -0.38 -30.21 1.92
CA ASP A 99 -1.00 -31.10 2.90
C ASP A 99 -2.51 -30.82 3.05
N GLY A 100 -3.27 -30.96 1.96
CA GLY A 100 -4.74 -31.07 2.00
C GLY A 100 -5.27 -32.23 2.87
N THR A 101 -4.45 -32.84 3.70
CA THR A 101 -4.71 -33.96 4.61
C THR A 101 -4.59 -33.52 6.06
N SER A 102 -5.76 -33.41 6.68
CA SER A 102 -6.09 -33.23 8.09
C SER A 102 -5.10 -33.75 9.16
N THR A 103 -4.64 -32.83 10.01
CA THR A 103 -4.63 -32.96 11.50
C THR A 103 -4.73 -31.59 12.21
N ALA A 104 -5.52 -30.66 11.65
CA ALA A 104 -6.19 -29.51 12.28
C ALA A 104 -6.72 -28.67 11.09
N GLY A 105 -8.02 -28.76 10.81
CA GLY A 105 -8.57 -28.49 9.48
C GLY A 105 -8.31 -27.10 8.87
N SER A 106 -8.30 -27.08 7.52
CA SER A 106 -8.58 -25.96 6.60
C SER A 106 -7.46 -25.15 5.95
N TYR A 107 -6.19 -25.24 6.35
CA TYR A 107 -5.14 -24.44 5.67
C TYR A 107 -4.96 -24.78 4.17
N GLY A 108 -4.85 -26.05 3.81
CA GLY A 108 -4.54 -26.45 2.42
C GLY A 108 -5.65 -26.21 1.39
N VAL A 109 -6.92 -26.34 1.79
CA VAL A 109 -8.05 -26.14 0.85
C VAL A 109 -8.32 -24.66 0.63
N GLY A 110 -8.37 -23.86 1.70
CA GLY A 110 -8.65 -22.43 1.63
C GLY A 110 -7.52 -21.66 0.94
N LEU A 111 -6.26 -21.96 1.27
CA LEU A 111 -5.10 -21.35 0.62
C LEU A 111 -5.02 -21.71 -0.87
N GLY A 112 -5.22 -23.00 -1.20
CA GLY A 112 -5.26 -23.43 -2.59
C GLY A 112 -6.43 -22.82 -3.37
N ALA A 113 -7.57 -22.59 -2.72
CA ALA A 113 -8.70 -21.88 -3.35
C ALA A 113 -8.34 -20.43 -3.65
N MET A 114 -7.73 -19.71 -2.71
CA MET A 114 -7.25 -18.35 -2.94
C MET A 114 -6.22 -18.28 -4.08
N GLN A 115 -5.25 -19.20 -4.12
CA GLN A 115 -4.24 -19.27 -5.20
C GLN A 115 -4.84 -19.54 -6.58
N ARG A 116 -5.97 -20.25 -6.67
CA ARG A 116 -6.67 -20.49 -7.95
C ARG A 116 -7.58 -19.35 -8.36
N VAL A 117 -8.09 -18.58 -7.39
CA VAL A 117 -9.14 -17.58 -7.62
C VAL A 117 -8.57 -16.17 -7.74
N ALA A 118 -7.51 -15.83 -7.01
CA ALA A 118 -6.82 -14.56 -7.17
C ALA A 118 -6.03 -14.52 -8.49
N ASP A 119 -5.95 -13.36 -9.14
CA ASP A 119 -5.11 -13.17 -10.32
C ASP A 119 -3.64 -12.97 -9.91
N GLU A 120 -3.42 -12.32 -8.77
CA GLU A 120 -2.11 -12.12 -8.17
C GLU A 120 -2.21 -12.45 -6.68
N ILE A 121 -1.20 -13.14 -6.15
CA ILE A 121 -1.12 -13.50 -4.74
C ILE A 121 0.34 -13.55 -4.29
N ASP A 122 0.59 -13.02 -3.11
CA ASP A 122 1.84 -13.23 -2.39
C ASP A 122 1.54 -13.40 -0.89
N ILE A 123 2.36 -14.19 -0.21
CA ILE A 123 2.14 -14.56 1.19
C ILE A 123 3.44 -14.40 1.95
N TYR A 124 3.41 -13.56 2.98
CA TYR A 124 4.45 -13.49 3.99
C TYR A 124 3.96 -14.17 5.27
N THR A 125 4.74 -15.11 5.80
CA THR A 125 4.47 -15.77 7.07
C THR A 125 5.79 -16.12 7.72
N TYR A 126 5.87 -15.97 9.05
CA TYR A 126 7.06 -16.36 9.78
C TYR A 126 6.69 -16.78 11.21
N PRO A 127 7.31 -17.84 11.78
CA PRO A 127 7.01 -18.27 13.14
C PRO A 127 7.12 -17.13 14.17
N GLY A 128 6.03 -16.89 14.91
CA GLY A 128 5.93 -15.82 15.91
C GLY A 128 5.74 -14.41 15.36
N LYS A 129 5.57 -14.26 14.04
CA LYS A 129 5.33 -12.96 13.36
C LYS A 129 3.98 -12.90 12.65
N GLY A 130 3.12 -13.91 12.79
CA GLY A 130 1.84 -14.00 12.09
C GLY A 130 1.95 -14.20 10.58
N THR A 131 0.83 -14.01 9.90
CA THR A 131 0.72 -14.12 8.44
C THR A 131 0.15 -12.84 7.83
N ALA A 132 0.64 -12.49 6.64
CA ALA A 132 0.11 -11.46 5.78
C ALA A 132 -0.08 -12.05 4.38
N ILE A 133 -1.27 -11.89 3.82
CA ILE A 133 -1.63 -12.36 2.47
C ILE A 133 -2.05 -11.14 1.67
N TRP A 134 -1.38 -10.89 0.55
CA TRP A 134 -1.74 -9.87 -0.42
C TRP A 134 -2.30 -10.55 -1.65
N MET A 135 -3.45 -10.09 -2.12
CA MET A 135 -4.12 -10.63 -3.31
C MET A 135 -4.70 -9.50 -4.15
N THR A 136 -4.76 -9.71 -5.45
CA THR A 136 -5.56 -8.88 -6.35
C THR A 136 -6.48 -9.74 -7.20
N VAL A 137 -7.73 -9.29 -7.34
CA VAL A 137 -8.71 -9.84 -8.28
C VAL A 137 -9.07 -8.75 -9.27
N TRP A 138 -8.80 -9.00 -10.54
CA TRP A 138 -9.09 -8.12 -11.64
C TRP A 138 -10.35 -8.55 -12.38
N GLN A 139 -11.05 -7.59 -12.99
CA GLN A 139 -12.15 -7.91 -13.90
C GLN A 139 -11.67 -8.74 -15.12
N ARG A 140 -10.46 -8.45 -15.59
CA ARG A 140 -9.75 -9.16 -16.66
C ARG A 140 -8.25 -8.98 -16.46
N THR A 141 -7.42 -9.72 -17.18
CA THR A 141 -5.96 -9.56 -17.07
C THR A 141 -5.54 -8.13 -17.46
N PRO A 142 -4.89 -7.37 -16.54
CA PRO A 142 -4.35 -6.05 -16.87
C PRO A 142 -3.10 -6.17 -17.74
N PRO A 143 -2.66 -5.09 -18.41
CA PRO A 143 -1.35 -5.08 -19.04
C PRO A 143 -0.23 -5.26 -17.99
N PRO A 144 0.94 -5.80 -18.38
CA PRO A 144 2.06 -5.96 -17.46
C PRO A 144 2.52 -4.60 -16.94
N ALA A 145 2.77 -4.52 -15.63
CA ALA A 145 3.30 -3.33 -14.98
C ALA A 145 4.83 -3.37 -14.95
N SER A 146 5.48 -2.22 -15.15
CA SER A 146 6.93 -2.07 -14.95
C SER A 146 7.31 -1.89 -13.47
N TRP A 147 6.33 -1.62 -12.62
CA TRP A 147 6.54 -1.22 -11.23
C TRP A 147 5.59 -1.98 -10.30
N GLN A 148 6.09 -2.41 -9.15
CA GLN A 148 5.27 -2.86 -8.03
C GLN A 148 4.98 -1.69 -7.12
N ILE A 149 3.70 -1.51 -6.80
CA ILE A 149 3.24 -0.45 -5.92
C ILE A 149 2.39 -1.08 -4.81
N GLY A 150 2.90 -0.99 -3.59
CA GLY A 150 2.21 -1.41 -2.39
C GLY A 150 1.88 -0.22 -1.53
N ALA A 151 0.67 -0.15 -0.98
CA ALA A 151 0.40 0.82 0.06
C ALA A 151 -0.47 0.25 1.17
N ALA A 152 -0.24 0.74 2.38
CA ALA A 152 -1.20 0.69 3.48
C ALA A 152 -1.61 2.13 3.79
N CYS A 153 -2.88 2.52 3.61
CA CYS A 153 -3.38 3.88 3.86
C CYS A 153 -4.71 3.79 4.60
N VAL A 154 -4.66 3.93 5.92
CA VAL A 154 -5.75 3.59 6.84
C VAL A 154 -6.05 4.77 7.74
N ALA A 155 -7.34 5.08 7.87
CA ALA A 155 -7.81 6.17 8.72
C ALA A 155 -7.60 5.87 10.21
N LEU A 156 -7.44 6.92 11.00
CA LEU A 156 -7.54 6.86 12.46
C LEU A 156 -8.85 6.14 12.87
N PRO A 157 -8.81 5.18 13.82
CA PRO A 157 -10.02 4.51 14.27
C PRO A 157 -11.10 5.49 14.74
N GLY A 158 -12.28 5.40 14.14
CA GLY A 158 -13.41 6.29 14.41
C GLY A 158 -13.60 7.41 13.38
N GLU A 159 -12.62 7.65 12.52
CA GLU A 159 -12.75 8.58 11.40
C GLU A 159 -13.37 7.94 10.17
N THR A 160 -14.09 8.75 9.40
CA THR A 160 -14.73 8.32 8.14
C THR A 160 -13.82 8.48 6.92
N ALA A 161 -12.69 9.17 7.06
CA ALA A 161 -11.72 9.42 6.01
C ALA A 161 -10.31 9.50 6.61
N CYS A 162 -9.32 8.95 5.90
CA CYS A 162 -7.92 9.06 6.30
C CYS A 162 -7.41 10.47 5.98
N GLY A 163 -6.81 11.14 6.96
CA GLY A 163 -6.15 12.44 6.79
C GLY A 163 -4.95 12.41 5.84
N ASP A 164 -4.42 11.23 5.58
CA ASP A 164 -3.35 11.01 4.61
C ASP A 164 -3.87 10.73 3.18
N SER A 165 -2.97 10.90 2.22
CA SER A 165 -3.15 10.47 0.84
C SER A 165 -1.81 10.19 0.15
N TRP A 166 -1.85 9.40 -0.91
CA TRP A 166 -0.68 9.09 -1.72
C TRP A 166 -1.05 8.97 -3.19
N GLY A 167 -0.09 9.18 -4.08
CA GLY A 167 -0.27 9.05 -5.52
C GLY A 167 1.00 8.58 -6.21
N VAL A 168 0.82 7.78 -7.27
CA VAL A 168 1.92 7.31 -8.11
C VAL A 168 1.54 7.46 -9.58
N CYS A 169 2.36 8.19 -10.34
CA CYS A 169 2.26 8.22 -11.79
C CYS A 169 3.45 7.48 -12.36
N THR A 170 3.20 6.51 -13.23
CA THR A 170 4.25 5.65 -13.80
C THR A 170 4.31 5.77 -15.32
N GLU A 171 5.53 5.73 -15.84
CA GLU A 171 5.84 5.51 -17.24
C GLU A 171 6.77 4.29 -17.35
N PRO A 172 6.96 3.73 -18.55
CA PRO A 172 8.00 2.73 -18.76
C PRO A 172 9.37 3.31 -18.35
N GLY A 173 10.00 2.71 -17.33
CA GLY A 173 11.33 3.12 -16.85
C GLY A 173 11.36 4.34 -15.93
N SER A 174 10.23 4.97 -15.60
CA SER A 174 10.20 6.06 -14.64
C SER A 174 8.93 6.06 -13.77
N PHE A 175 9.00 6.69 -12.61
CA PHE A 175 7.82 6.98 -11.80
C PHE A 175 8.00 8.25 -10.99
N VAL A 176 6.88 8.86 -10.61
CA VAL A 176 6.81 9.92 -9.60
C VAL A 176 5.81 9.52 -8.52
N VAL A 177 6.20 9.70 -7.26
CA VAL A 177 5.38 9.41 -6.09
C VAL A 177 5.17 10.67 -5.26
N LEU A 178 4.02 10.73 -4.60
CA LEU A 178 3.71 11.72 -3.57
C LEU A 178 3.05 11.02 -2.39
N VAL A 179 3.47 11.35 -1.17
CA VAL A 179 2.74 11.05 0.07
C VAL A 179 2.48 12.38 0.77
N ALA A 180 1.24 12.57 1.22
CA ALA A 180 0.79 13.73 1.96
C ALA A 180 0.05 13.31 3.23
N ASP A 181 0.32 14.03 4.31
CA ASP A 181 -0.32 13.93 5.63
C ASP A 181 -0.96 15.30 5.91
N GLY A 182 -2.28 15.36 5.78
CA GLY A 182 -3.06 16.58 5.96
C GLY A 182 -3.16 16.96 7.43
N LEU A 183 -3.09 18.24 7.76
CA LEU A 183 -3.07 18.67 9.16
C LEU A 183 -4.35 18.27 9.93
N GLY A 184 -4.17 17.36 10.90
CA GLY A 184 -5.23 16.80 11.73
C GLY A 184 -5.63 15.40 11.24
N HIS A 185 -6.90 15.04 11.42
CA HIS A 185 -7.44 13.77 10.94
C HIS A 185 -8.85 13.98 10.37
N GLY A 186 -9.39 12.95 9.72
CA GLY A 186 -10.74 12.95 9.20
C GLY A 186 -10.90 13.75 7.89
N PRO A 187 -12.15 14.07 7.50
CA PRO A 187 -12.47 14.60 6.16
C PRO A 187 -11.75 15.90 5.78
N VAL A 188 -11.42 16.78 6.73
CA VAL A 188 -10.78 18.06 6.44
C VAL A 188 -9.26 17.90 6.21
N ALA A 189 -8.62 16.97 6.91
CA ALA A 189 -7.24 16.60 6.63
C ALA A 189 -7.15 15.86 5.28
N ALA A 190 -8.10 14.95 5.04
CA ALA A 190 -8.26 14.23 3.80
C ALA A 190 -8.35 15.16 2.58
N GLU A 191 -9.13 16.24 2.66
CA GLU A 191 -9.25 17.24 1.60
C GLU A 191 -7.89 17.87 1.24
N ALA A 192 -7.06 18.21 2.24
CA ALA A 192 -5.74 18.77 2.02
C ALA A 192 -4.79 17.77 1.34
N ALA A 193 -4.79 16.52 1.80
CA ALA A 193 -3.93 15.48 1.23
C ALA A 193 -4.38 15.05 -0.19
N GLU A 194 -5.68 15.02 -0.46
CA GLU A 194 -6.24 14.76 -1.80
C GLU A 194 -5.94 15.89 -2.79
N ALA A 195 -5.98 17.15 -2.35
CA ALA A 195 -5.56 18.27 -3.18
C ALA A 195 -4.08 18.15 -3.60
N ALA A 196 -3.23 17.58 -2.75
CA ALA A 196 -1.82 17.34 -3.06
C ALA A 196 -1.65 16.25 -4.13
N THR A 197 -2.37 15.12 -4.00
CA THR A 197 -2.30 14.05 -5.01
C THR A 197 -2.94 14.48 -6.33
N ALA A 198 -3.99 15.30 -6.31
CA ALA A 198 -4.57 15.88 -7.51
C ALA A 198 -3.57 16.77 -8.27
N ALA A 199 -2.75 17.56 -7.55
CA ALA A 199 -1.70 18.37 -8.16
C ALA A 199 -0.61 17.52 -8.84
N LEU A 200 -0.22 16.38 -8.24
CA LEU A 200 0.65 15.38 -8.87
C LEU A 200 0.06 14.89 -10.19
N VAL A 201 -1.18 14.42 -10.15
CA VAL A 201 -1.85 13.81 -11.32
C VAL A 201 -2.03 14.81 -12.46
N ALA A 202 -2.24 16.09 -12.14
CA ALA A 202 -2.37 17.13 -13.15
C ALA A 202 -1.09 17.36 -13.96
N ARG A 203 0.09 17.22 -13.35
CA ARG A 203 1.40 17.50 -13.98
C ARG A 203 2.52 16.57 -13.47
N PRO A 204 2.45 15.26 -13.76
CA PRO A 204 3.38 14.27 -13.21
C PRO A 204 4.82 14.40 -13.73
N ALA A 205 5.01 15.01 -14.90
CA ALA A 205 6.34 15.19 -15.52
C ALA A 205 7.19 16.30 -14.89
N LEU A 206 6.66 17.04 -13.89
CA LEU A 206 7.42 18.10 -13.24
C LEU A 206 8.46 17.55 -12.26
N PRO A 207 9.63 18.21 -12.14
CA PRO A 207 10.59 17.84 -11.10
C PRO A 207 9.99 18.06 -9.70
N PRO A 208 10.41 17.29 -8.69
CA PRO A 208 9.83 17.33 -7.35
C PRO A 208 9.75 18.74 -6.74
N GLY A 209 10.77 19.59 -6.93
CA GLY A 209 10.77 20.95 -6.42
C GLY A 209 9.71 21.85 -7.06
N ALA A 210 9.45 21.69 -8.37
CA ALA A 210 8.39 22.42 -9.07
C ALA A 210 7.01 21.87 -8.68
N LEU A 211 6.86 20.55 -8.61
CA LEU A 211 5.62 19.93 -8.19
C LEU A 211 5.25 20.33 -6.74
N MET A 212 6.24 20.45 -5.85
CA MET A 212 6.03 20.97 -4.49
C MET A 212 5.47 22.40 -4.48
N GLN A 213 5.84 23.25 -5.45
CA GLN A 213 5.23 24.60 -5.57
C GLN A 213 3.78 24.54 -6.04
N ASP A 214 3.45 23.59 -6.91
CA ASP A 214 2.08 23.38 -7.36
C ASP A 214 1.19 22.85 -6.23
N VAL A 215 1.71 21.90 -5.45
CA VAL A 215 1.05 21.42 -4.24
C VAL A 215 0.90 22.57 -3.22
N GLN A 216 1.92 23.40 -3.02
CA GLN A 216 1.82 24.61 -2.18
C GLN A 216 0.68 25.51 -2.64
N ALA A 217 0.50 25.73 -3.95
CA ALA A 217 -0.58 26.54 -4.49
C ALA A 217 -1.96 25.90 -4.26
N ALA A 218 -2.08 24.59 -4.49
CA ALA A 218 -3.31 23.84 -4.29
C ALA A 218 -3.77 23.83 -2.83
N LEU A 219 -2.83 23.76 -1.88
CA LEU A 219 -3.13 23.64 -0.45
C LEU A 219 -3.33 24.98 0.28
N ARG A 220 -3.21 26.14 -0.39
CA ARG A 220 -3.34 27.46 0.28
C ARG A 220 -4.68 27.71 0.96
N SER A 221 -5.73 27.05 0.47
CA SER A 221 -7.10 27.19 1.00
C SER A 221 -7.49 26.06 1.96
N THR A 222 -6.58 25.12 2.24
CA THR A 222 -6.82 23.96 3.11
C THR A 222 -6.09 24.15 4.45
N ARG A 223 -6.07 23.12 5.30
CA ARG A 223 -5.25 23.11 6.52
C ARG A 223 -3.75 22.98 6.25
N GLY A 224 -3.37 22.71 5.00
CA GLY A 224 -2.02 22.32 4.61
C GLY A 224 -1.70 20.87 4.95
N ALA A 225 -0.51 20.45 4.55
CA ALA A 225 -0.03 19.08 4.74
C ALA A 225 1.49 19.02 4.89
N ALA A 226 2.00 17.96 5.53
CA ALA A 226 3.35 17.48 5.28
C ALA A 226 3.35 16.68 3.97
N VAL A 227 4.35 16.86 3.12
CA VAL A 227 4.40 16.26 1.77
C VAL A 227 5.81 15.83 1.44
N ALA A 228 5.95 14.63 0.87
CA ALA A 228 7.18 14.18 0.24
C ALA A 228 6.93 13.71 -1.19
N ILE A 229 7.84 14.09 -2.09
CA ILE A 229 7.78 13.78 -3.51
C ILE A 229 9.11 13.17 -3.92
N ALA A 230 9.06 12.05 -4.64
CA ALA A 230 10.23 11.48 -5.31
C ALA A 230 9.92 11.21 -6.78
N ALA A 231 10.87 11.51 -7.65
CA ALA A 231 10.82 11.17 -9.06
C ALA A 231 12.03 10.31 -9.40
N ILE A 232 11.81 9.16 -10.03
CA ILE A 232 12.82 8.17 -10.39
C ILE A 232 12.82 7.98 -11.90
N ASP A 233 14.01 7.92 -12.47
CA ASP A 233 14.29 7.47 -13.83
C ASP A 233 15.27 6.29 -13.75
N ALA A 234 14.75 5.08 -13.93
CA ALA A 234 15.55 3.86 -13.90
C ALA A 234 16.42 3.70 -15.14
N THR A 235 16.09 4.35 -16.27
CA THR A 235 16.94 4.30 -17.47
C THR A 235 18.27 5.01 -17.26
N THR A 236 18.27 6.04 -16.40
CA THR A 236 19.47 6.80 -16.02
C THR A 236 20.00 6.43 -14.64
N GLU A 237 19.36 5.48 -13.93
CA GLU A 237 19.69 5.10 -12.55
C GLU A 237 19.72 6.29 -11.57
N THR A 238 18.91 7.30 -11.84
CA THR A 238 18.87 8.54 -11.06
C THR A 238 17.46 8.88 -10.61
N GLY A 239 17.39 9.75 -9.61
CA GLY A 239 16.14 10.27 -9.11
C GLY A 239 16.36 11.57 -8.36
N ARG A 240 15.25 12.15 -7.92
CA ARG A 240 15.22 13.38 -7.16
C ARG A 240 14.17 13.29 -6.08
N PHE A 241 14.44 13.96 -4.96
CA PHE A 241 13.56 13.98 -3.81
C PHE A 241 13.38 15.40 -3.30
N ALA A 242 12.15 15.73 -2.89
CA ALA A 242 11.84 16.94 -2.14
C ALA A 242 10.79 16.62 -1.07
N GLY A 243 11.09 16.95 0.19
CA GLY A 243 10.20 16.71 1.33
C GLY A 243 10.06 17.94 2.21
N ILE A 244 8.83 18.22 2.65
CA ILE A 244 8.45 19.27 3.59
C ILE A 244 7.58 18.65 4.68
N GLY A 245 7.96 18.83 5.95
CA GLY A 245 7.29 18.26 7.10
C GLY A 245 7.90 16.93 7.56
N ASN A 246 7.06 16.06 8.08
CA ASN A 246 7.40 14.84 8.83
C ASN A 246 7.20 13.53 8.04
N ILE A 247 6.88 13.58 6.73
CA ILE A 247 6.86 12.37 5.90
C ILE A 247 8.28 11.79 5.84
N ALA A 248 8.42 10.56 6.33
CA ALA A 248 9.67 9.82 6.27
C ALA A 248 9.81 9.18 4.90
N ALA A 249 11.00 9.26 4.32
CA ALA A 249 11.32 8.63 3.05
C ALA A 249 12.68 7.92 3.15
N SER A 250 12.79 6.75 2.54
CA SER A 250 14.00 5.94 2.54
C SER A 250 14.12 5.15 1.25
N VAL A 251 15.35 4.99 0.78
CA VAL A 251 15.69 3.97 -0.22
C VAL A 251 16.37 2.81 0.48
N ILE A 252 15.90 1.60 0.19
CA ILE A 252 16.40 0.35 0.74
C ILE A 252 16.96 -0.48 -0.41
N GLU A 253 18.18 -0.97 -0.25
CA GLU A 253 18.83 -1.88 -1.20
C GLU A 253 19.78 -2.79 -0.43
N ASP A 254 19.70 -4.10 -0.61
CA ASP A 254 20.56 -5.09 0.03
C ASP A 254 20.61 -4.94 1.57
N GLY A 255 19.46 -4.69 2.20
CA GLY A 255 19.34 -4.44 3.65
C GLY A 255 19.87 -3.08 4.11
N GLN A 256 20.48 -2.27 3.23
CA GLN A 256 20.95 -0.94 3.55
C GLN A 256 19.83 0.09 3.39
N ARG A 257 19.47 0.77 4.48
CA ARG A 257 18.48 1.85 4.46
C ARG A 257 19.14 3.22 4.45
N ARG A 258 18.95 3.97 3.38
CA ARG A 258 19.36 5.38 3.25
C ARG A 258 18.14 6.30 3.39
N GLN A 259 18.10 7.10 4.45
CA GLN A 259 17.05 8.07 4.67
C GLN A 259 17.18 9.28 3.74
N LEU A 260 16.04 9.81 3.31
CA LEU A 260 15.94 11.05 2.54
C LEU A 260 15.43 12.17 3.45
N VAL A 261 16.01 13.36 3.33
CA VAL A 261 15.80 14.44 4.31
C VAL A 261 14.65 15.34 3.89
N SER A 262 13.60 15.35 4.70
CA SER A 262 12.53 16.34 4.64
C SER A 262 12.88 17.57 5.47
N HIS A 263 12.46 18.75 5.02
CA HIS A 263 12.71 20.01 5.71
C HIS A 263 11.49 20.46 6.52
N ASN A 264 11.70 21.15 7.63
CA ASN A 264 10.59 21.64 8.45
C ASN A 264 9.72 22.65 7.68
N GLY A 265 8.40 22.46 7.76
CA GLY A 265 7.40 23.35 7.18
C GLY A 265 6.08 22.63 6.96
N ILE A 266 5.07 23.40 6.55
CA ILE A 266 3.74 22.92 6.16
C ILE A 266 3.44 23.45 4.77
N VAL A 267 3.18 22.54 3.84
CA VAL A 267 2.78 22.87 2.47
C VAL A 267 1.35 23.41 2.47
N GLY A 268 1.09 24.48 1.74
CA GLY A 268 -0.12 25.30 1.84
C GLY A 268 -0.05 26.43 2.88
N SER A 269 0.96 26.41 3.75
CA SER A 269 1.14 27.40 4.82
C SER A 269 2.56 28.00 4.78
N ASN A 270 3.41 27.66 5.75
CA ASN A 270 4.71 28.31 5.99
C ASN A 270 5.90 27.63 5.28
N MET A 271 5.67 26.97 4.14
CA MET A 271 6.71 26.36 3.32
C MET A 271 7.73 27.41 2.86
N ARG A 272 9.02 27.12 3.11
CA ARG A 272 10.15 27.94 2.66
C ARG A 272 10.63 27.47 1.28
N LYS A 273 11.81 27.94 0.86
CA LYS A 273 12.47 27.46 -0.36
C LYS A 273 12.64 25.94 -0.31
N VAL A 274 12.05 25.26 -1.29
CA VAL A 274 12.14 23.80 -1.46
C VAL A 274 13.56 23.44 -1.88
N GLN A 275 14.16 22.47 -1.19
CA GLN A 275 15.45 21.89 -1.56
C GLN A 275 15.21 20.54 -2.23
N GLU A 276 15.72 20.42 -3.44
CA GLU A 276 15.67 19.19 -4.21
C GLU A 276 17.00 18.46 -4.08
N MET A 277 16.95 17.19 -3.70
CA MET A 277 18.12 16.38 -3.42
C MET A 277 18.28 15.29 -4.49
N PRO A 278 19.50 15.04 -4.99
CA PRO A 278 19.75 13.92 -5.87
C PRO A 278 19.56 12.61 -5.10
N LEU A 279 18.99 11.63 -5.80
CA LEU A 279 18.75 10.29 -5.30
C LEU A 279 19.37 9.30 -6.30
N ALA A 280 20.20 8.40 -5.80
CA ALA A 280 20.70 7.28 -6.62
C ALA A 280 19.65 6.17 -6.63
N TRP A 281 19.42 5.55 -7.78
CA TRP A 281 18.43 4.49 -7.96
C TRP A 281 19.05 3.27 -8.64
N SER A 282 18.54 2.08 -8.31
CA SER A 282 18.86 0.84 -9.02
C SER A 282 17.59 0.00 -9.18
N GLU A 283 17.58 -0.94 -10.12
CA GLU A 283 16.47 -1.88 -10.32
C GLU A 283 16.21 -2.79 -9.10
N ARG A 284 17.16 -2.90 -8.18
CA ARG A 284 17.03 -3.67 -6.93
C ARG A 284 16.54 -2.83 -5.76
N ALA A 285 16.56 -1.50 -5.91
CA ALA A 285 16.18 -0.58 -4.88
C ALA A 285 14.66 -0.57 -4.65
N LEU A 286 14.30 -0.34 -3.39
CA LEU A 286 12.95 -0.14 -2.93
C LEU A 286 12.83 1.26 -2.34
N LEU A 287 11.89 2.04 -2.85
CA LEU A 287 11.50 3.32 -2.27
C LEU A 287 10.39 3.10 -1.26
N LEU A 288 10.59 3.58 -0.04
CA LEU A 288 9.61 3.51 1.03
C LEU A 288 9.34 4.91 1.58
N LEU A 289 8.07 5.31 1.61
CA LEU A 289 7.60 6.52 2.26
C LEU A 289 6.55 6.17 3.31
N HIS A 290 6.52 6.90 4.41
CA HIS A 290 5.44 6.76 5.38
C HIS A 290 5.13 8.06 6.13
N SER A 291 3.86 8.26 6.50
CA SER A 291 3.46 9.32 7.43
C SER A 291 3.92 9.00 8.86
N ASP A 292 3.79 9.94 9.78
CA ASP A 292 4.25 9.74 11.15
C ASP A 292 3.29 8.89 12.00
N GLY A 293 2.14 8.50 11.45
CA GLY A 293 1.29 7.42 11.96
C GLY A 293 2.01 6.09 12.10
N LEU A 294 3.09 5.88 11.34
CA LEU A 294 4.01 4.76 11.51
C LEU A 294 5.16 5.13 12.47
N GLY A 295 5.51 4.22 13.37
CA GLY A 295 6.76 4.33 14.13
C GLY A 295 7.98 4.34 13.21
N THR A 296 9.08 4.99 13.60
CA THR A 296 10.33 5.04 12.80
C THR A 296 11.31 3.92 13.13
N ARG A 297 11.02 3.12 14.17
CA ARG A 297 11.88 2.06 14.70
C ARG A 297 11.53 0.69 14.15
N TRP A 298 11.40 0.58 12.84
CA TRP A 298 11.26 -0.70 12.12
C TRP A 298 12.57 -1.07 11.43
N SER A 299 12.75 -2.36 11.19
CA SER A 299 13.81 -2.94 10.37
C SER A 299 13.26 -4.12 9.58
N LEU A 300 13.53 -4.18 8.27
CA LEU A 300 13.15 -5.32 7.44
C LEU A 300 13.96 -6.58 7.80
N ASP A 301 15.17 -6.43 8.34
CA ASP A 301 16.00 -7.56 8.82
C ASP A 301 15.31 -8.36 9.93
N ALA A 302 14.41 -7.72 10.69
CA ALA A 302 13.60 -8.38 11.72
C ALA A 302 12.50 -9.29 11.14
N TYR A 303 12.34 -9.30 9.82
CA TYR A 303 11.34 -10.03 9.04
C TYR A 303 12.02 -10.74 7.85
N PRO A 304 12.71 -11.87 8.10
CA PRO A 304 13.43 -12.60 7.05
C PRO A 304 12.54 -12.92 5.85
N GLY A 305 13.00 -12.58 4.65
CA GLY A 305 12.29 -12.83 3.39
C GLY A 305 11.27 -11.75 2.98
N LEU A 306 10.91 -10.82 3.87
CA LEU A 306 9.90 -9.79 3.58
C LEU A 306 10.31 -8.85 2.44
N GLU A 307 11.60 -8.48 2.35
CA GLU A 307 12.10 -7.59 1.29
C GLU A 307 11.93 -8.18 -0.12
N SER A 308 11.87 -9.52 -0.23
CA SER A 308 11.63 -10.23 -1.49
C SER A 308 10.14 -10.28 -1.86
N CYS A 309 9.23 -10.19 -0.88
CA CYS A 309 7.79 -10.19 -1.10
C CYS A 309 7.32 -8.95 -1.87
N HIS A 310 6.14 -9.04 -2.46
CA HIS A 310 5.45 -7.95 -3.15
C HIS A 310 5.43 -6.68 -2.31
N ALA A 311 5.57 -5.51 -2.95
CA ALA A 311 5.57 -4.21 -2.28
C ALA A 311 4.36 -4.02 -1.34
N GLY A 312 3.20 -4.58 -1.70
CA GLY A 312 1.98 -4.56 -0.89
C GLY A 312 2.14 -5.27 0.46
N LEU A 313 2.86 -6.40 0.50
CA LEU A 313 3.13 -7.11 1.75
C LEU A 313 4.11 -6.35 2.65
N ILE A 314 5.13 -5.72 2.06
CA ILE A 314 6.08 -4.89 2.81
C ILE A 314 5.34 -3.75 3.50
N ALA A 315 4.51 -3.02 2.75
CA ALA A 315 3.69 -1.94 3.31
C ALA A 315 2.74 -2.45 4.42
N ALA A 316 2.09 -3.59 4.19
CA ALA A 316 1.09 -4.12 5.11
C ALA A 316 1.67 -4.71 6.40
N VAL A 317 2.81 -5.41 6.34
CA VAL A 317 3.50 -5.93 7.52
C VAL A 317 4.03 -4.77 8.37
N LEU A 318 4.59 -3.73 7.73
CA LEU A 318 5.01 -2.54 8.46
C LEU A 318 3.85 -1.84 9.13
N TYR A 319 2.73 -1.66 8.43
CA TYR A 319 1.49 -1.14 9.01
C TYR A 319 1.03 -1.98 10.21
N ARG A 320 0.90 -3.30 10.06
CA ARG A 320 0.41 -4.21 11.10
C ARG A 320 1.20 -4.08 12.40
N ASP A 321 2.52 -4.03 12.29
CA ASP A 321 3.43 -4.17 13.44
C ASP A 321 3.95 -2.83 14.00
N PHE A 322 3.92 -1.76 13.21
CA PHE A 322 4.52 -0.48 13.58
C PHE A 322 3.56 0.71 13.49
N ALA A 323 2.30 0.53 13.08
CA ALA A 323 1.30 1.60 13.16
C ALA A 323 1.05 1.98 14.63
N ARG A 324 1.01 3.30 14.90
CA ARG A 324 0.80 3.82 16.26
C ARG A 324 -0.66 3.70 16.73
N ARG A 325 -1.61 3.48 15.81
CA ARG A 325 -3.06 3.33 16.05
C ARG A 325 -3.70 4.48 16.84
N ARG A 326 -3.09 5.67 16.77
CA ARG A 326 -3.55 6.92 17.39
C ARG A 326 -3.50 8.09 16.41
N ASP A 327 -3.25 7.78 15.15
CA ASP A 327 -3.19 8.70 14.04
C ASP A 327 -3.61 7.98 12.76
N ASP A 328 -3.85 8.75 11.70
CA ASP A 328 -3.89 8.25 10.33
C ASP A 328 -2.53 7.62 9.98
N VAL A 329 -2.50 6.62 9.10
CA VAL A 329 -1.24 5.98 8.71
C VAL A 329 -1.20 5.65 7.24
N THR A 330 -0.09 6.06 6.61
CA THR A 330 0.24 5.72 5.24
C THR A 330 1.64 5.14 5.18
N VAL A 331 1.78 4.01 4.50
CA VAL A 331 3.03 3.38 4.11
C VAL A 331 2.94 3.13 2.60
N LEU A 332 3.84 3.71 1.82
CA LEU A 332 3.93 3.53 0.37
C LEU A 332 5.27 2.87 0.05
N VAL A 333 5.22 1.82 -0.75
CA VAL A 333 6.39 1.07 -1.20
C VAL A 333 6.34 0.97 -2.72
N VAL A 334 7.43 1.37 -3.39
CA VAL A 334 7.58 1.27 -4.85
C VAL A 334 8.91 0.62 -5.17
N ARG A 335 8.90 -0.38 -6.08
CA ARG A 335 10.09 -1.02 -6.62
C ARG A 335 9.86 -1.45 -8.06
N ALA A 336 10.93 -1.73 -8.80
CA ALA A 336 10.81 -2.28 -10.13
C ALA A 336 10.09 -3.64 -10.12
N GLN A 337 9.28 -3.91 -11.13
CA GLN A 337 8.75 -5.24 -11.37
C GLN A 337 9.91 -6.11 -11.85
N GLN A 338 10.38 -7.03 -11.00
CA GLN A 338 11.31 -8.04 -11.45
C GLN A 338 10.60 -8.94 -12.46
N GLY A 339 11.12 -9.04 -13.68
CA GLY A 339 10.61 -9.95 -14.69
C GLY A 339 10.63 -11.37 -14.12
N GLY A 340 9.47 -11.92 -13.81
CA GLY A 340 9.36 -13.31 -13.39
C GLY A 340 9.93 -14.19 -14.50
N ALA A 341 10.97 -14.98 -14.18
CA ALA A 341 11.27 -16.16 -14.97
C ALA A 341 9.98 -17.00 -15.01
N SER A 342 9.48 -17.19 -16.24
CA SER A 342 8.29 -17.99 -16.54
C SER A 342 8.43 -19.43 -16.06
#